data_AF-A0A529M920-F1
#
_entry.id   AF-A0A529M920-F1
#
_cell.length_a   1.000
_cell.length_b   1.000
_cell.length_c   1.000
_cell.angle_alpha   90.00
_cell.angle_beta   90.00
_cell.angle_gamma   90.00
#
_symmetry.space_group_name_H-M   'P 1'
#
loop_
_entity.id
_entity.type
_entity.pdbx_description
1 polymer ?
#
loop_
_entity_poly.entity_id
_entity_poly.type
_entity_poly.pdbx_seq_one_letter_code
_entity_poly.pdbx_strand_id
1 'polypeptide(L)' 'IAAEHFRMDDKALTAVTRTAIEAAFVDKKTKAMLLSRLDARGR' A
#
# COMPACT_ATOMS: atom_id res chain seq x y z
N ILE A 1 3.52 10.68 -9.86
CA ILE A 1 4.88 10.10 -9.82
C ILE A 1 4.93 8.62 -10.23
N ALA A 2 4.53 7.66 -9.38
CA ALA A 2 4.68 6.22 -9.71
C ALA A 2 3.84 5.80 -10.93
N ALA A 3 2.56 6.16 -10.96
CA ALA A 3 1.67 5.92 -12.11
C ALA A 3 2.23 6.55 -13.40
N GLU A 4 2.67 7.81 -13.33
CA GLU A 4 3.05 8.61 -14.50
C GLU A 4 4.43 8.25 -15.05
N HIS A 5 5.43 8.03 -14.19
CA HIS A 5 6.81 7.79 -14.61
C HIS A 5 7.15 6.31 -14.73
N PHE A 6 6.49 5.43 -13.97
CA PHE A 6 6.75 4.00 -13.99
C PHE A 6 5.63 3.21 -14.67
N ARG A 7 4.60 3.89 -15.19
CA ARG A 7 3.44 3.29 -15.87
C ARG A 7 2.79 2.19 -15.03
N MET A 8 2.77 2.37 -13.72
CA MET A 8 2.13 1.43 -12.78
C MET A 8 0.63 1.66 -12.78
N ASP A 9 -0.14 0.59 -13.00
CA ASP A 9 -1.58 0.60 -12.84
C ASP A 9 -1.97 0.56 -11.34
N ASP A 10 -3.27 0.77 -11.05
CA ASP A 10 -3.78 0.82 -9.68
C ASP A 10 -3.52 -0.48 -8.91
N LYS A 11 -3.53 -1.62 -9.60
CA LYS A 11 -3.22 -2.93 -9.00
C LYS A 11 -1.75 -3.00 -8.58
N ALA A 12 -0.84 -2.61 -9.45
CA ALA A 12 0.59 -2.56 -9.17
C ALA A 12 0.90 -1.55 -8.05
N LEU A 13 0.25 -0.38 -8.05
CA LEU A 13 0.38 0.63 -6.99
C LEU A 13 -0.12 0.10 -5.64
N THR A 14 -1.24 -0.61 -5.63
CA THR A 14 -1.78 -1.20 -4.41
C THR A 14 -0.87 -2.30 -3.87
N ALA A 15 -0.34 -3.16 -4.74
CA ALA A 15 0.58 -4.23 -4.37
C ALA A 15 1.91 -3.71 -3.77
N VAL A 16 2.53 -2.70 -4.40
CA VAL A 16 3.77 -2.12 -3.88
C VAL A 16 3.53 -1.39 -2.55
N THR A 17 2.39 -0.70 -2.41
CA THR A 17 2.04 0.01 -1.18
C THR A 17 1.81 -0.96 -0.03
N ARG A 18 1.10 -2.08 -0.27
CA ARG A 18 0.93 -3.16 0.71
C ARG A 18 2.28 -3.71 1.17
N THR A 19 3.17 -4.01 0.22
CA THR A 19 4.51 -4.54 0.50
C THR A 19 5.31 -3.57 1.38
N ALA A 20 5.26 -2.27 1.10
CA ALA A 20 5.93 -1.24 1.90
C ALA A 20 5.39 -1.17 3.34
N ILE A 21 4.07 -1.28 3.53
CA ILE A 21 3.45 -1.30 4.85
C ILE A 21 3.84 -2.57 5.64
N GLU A 22 3.90 -3.72 4.97
CA GLU A 22 4.28 -4.98 5.59
C GLU A 22 5.74 -4.98 6.06
N ALA A 23 6.64 -4.39 5.26
CA ALA A 23 8.06 -4.26 5.56
C ALA A 23 8.39 -3.13 6.56
N ALA A 24 7.48 -2.17 6.76
CA ALA A 24 7.73 -1.04 7.66
C ALA A 24 7.92 -1.48 9.12
N PHE A 25 8.88 -0.84 9.79
CA PHE A 25 9.16 -1.06 11.21
C PHE A 25 8.23 -0.22 12.09
N VAL A 26 6.98 -0.67 12.20
CA VAL A 26 5.93 -0.07 13.03
C VAL A 26 5.28 -1.13 13.92
N ASP A 27 4.60 -0.70 14.98
CA ASP A 27 3.85 -1.60 15.84
C ASP A 27 2.68 -2.28 15.09
N LYS A 28 2.20 -3.39 15.64
CA LYS A 28 1.15 -4.21 15.02
C LYS A 28 -0.16 -3.45 14.81
N LYS A 29 -0.54 -2.57 15.74
CA LYS A 29 -1.79 -1.80 15.67
C LYS A 29 -1.72 -0.79 14.53
N THR A 30 -0.60 -0.07 14.42
CA THR A 30 -0.36 0.87 13.33
C THR A 30 -0.34 0.16 11.97
N LYS A 31 0.36 -0.98 11.87
CA LYS A 31 0.39 -1.79 10.63
C LYS A 31 -1.02 -2.21 10.19
N ALA A 32 -1.82 -2.75 11.11
CA ALA A 32 -3.19 -3.19 10.82
C ALA A 32 -4.09 -2.04 10.35
N MET A 33 -3.99 -0.86 10.99
CA MET A 33 -4.75 0.32 10.59
C MET A 33 -4.40 0.78 9.17
N LEU A 34 -3.11 0.78 8.81
CA LEU A 34 -2.64 1.19 7.47
C LEU A 34 -3.12 0.21 6.40
N LEU A 35 -2.99 -1.10 6.64
CA LEU A 35 -3.49 -2.14 5.73
C LEU A 35 -5.01 -2.03 5.53
N SER A 36 -5.77 -1.82 6.60
CA SER A 36 -7.23 -1.64 6.52
C SER A 36 -7.62 -0.43 5.66
N ARG A 37 -6.89 0.68 5.75
CA ARG A 37 -7.12 1.86 4.91
C ARG A 37 -6.81 1.60 3.44
N LEU A 38 -5.76 0.83 3.16
CA LEU A 38 -5.42 0.43 1.80
C LEU A 38 -6.51 -0.46 1.18
N ASP A 39 -7.01 -1.43 1.93
CA ASP A 39 -8.05 -2.36 1.49
C ASP A 39 -9.44 -1.72 1.34
N ALA A 40 -9.68 -0.61 2.05
CA ALA A 40 -10.88 0.19 1.83
C ALA A 40 -10.83 1.00 0.52
N ARG A 41 -9.62 1.29 0.02
CA ARG A 41 -9.40 2.08 -1.21
C ARG A 41 -9.27 1.22 -2.46
N GLY A 42 -8.91 -0.06 -2.31
CA GLY A 42 -8.85 -1.03 -3.41
C GLY A 42 -10.18 -1.76 -3.69
N ARG A 43 -11.23 -1.49 -2.90
CA ARG A 43 -12.61 -1.91 -3.17
C ARG A 43 -13.32 -0.84 -4.00
#